data_AF-A0A7S1LGF4-F1
#
_entry.id   AF-A0A7S1LGF4-F1
#
_cell.length_a   1.000
_cell.length_b   1.000
_cell.length_c   1.000
_cell.angle_alpha   90.00
_cell.angle_beta   90.00
_cell.angle_gamma   90.00
#
_symmetry.space_group_name_H-M   'P 1'
#
loop_
_entity.id
_entity.type
_entity.pdbx_description
1 polymer ?
#
loop_
_entity_poly.entity_id
_entity_poly.type
_entity_poly.pdbx_seq_one_letter_code
_entity_poly.pdbx_strand_id
1 'polypeptide(L)'
;MRAVSAVAVAVAVLVAFAGAADATATCDFTAAVGKCASSGRQTRCGQWRCLAKECPTEITMSKAIEVCASPAKNEPLYPNDVAAEGNARKYNSDGDDTYARPASSSVSIKKTPLLGTPRVESSCLNVSANWNVENIRAMLYSFSMDVYAGRYHETYSENMTLRWVGIHDHICAPNVPRYSDCSSTVTWLYWNLFGNGVDFMNGENWGAGYTGTLKEHGVDAGTNPADLKVGDLCFYYHPMHHVAIYVGDNKVVSHGMDPVGYYAYNYAPLDFCRRYLD
;
A
#
# COMPACT_ATOMS: atom_id res chain seq x y z
N MET A 1 29.50 -8.15 58.51
CA MET A 1 28.97 -7.59 57.25
C MET A 1 29.07 -8.66 56.18
N ARG A 2 27.97 -9.35 55.85
CA ARG A 2 27.94 -10.38 54.81
C ARG A 2 27.20 -9.81 53.60
N ALA A 3 27.88 -9.76 52.46
CA ALA A 3 27.35 -9.29 51.20
C ALA A 3 26.32 -10.30 50.65
N VAL A 4 25.12 -9.81 50.34
CA VAL A 4 24.08 -10.56 49.63
C VAL A 4 24.26 -10.22 48.14
N SER A 5 24.74 -11.17 47.35
CA SER A 5 24.75 -11.04 45.88
C SER A 5 23.35 -11.33 45.34
N ALA A 6 22.76 -10.33 44.69
CA ALA A 6 21.54 -10.47 43.92
C ALA A 6 21.86 -11.21 42.61
N VAL A 7 21.30 -12.40 42.44
CA VAL A 7 21.29 -13.13 41.17
C VAL A 7 20.12 -12.59 40.36
N ALA A 8 20.42 -11.79 39.33
CA ALA A 8 19.46 -11.38 38.32
C ALA A 8 19.18 -12.57 37.39
N VAL A 9 17.95 -13.09 37.43
CA VAL A 9 17.46 -14.10 36.50
C VAL A 9 17.08 -13.39 35.20
N ALA A 10 17.98 -13.40 34.21
CA ALA A 10 17.65 -13.00 32.85
C ALA A 10 16.85 -14.13 32.18
N VAL A 11 15.56 -13.91 31.98
CA VAL A 11 14.72 -14.79 31.14
C VAL A 11 15.04 -14.47 29.68
N ALA A 12 16.02 -15.17 29.12
CA ALA A 12 16.25 -15.19 27.68
C ALA A 12 15.19 -16.08 27.04
N VAL A 13 14.15 -15.47 26.45
CA VAL A 13 13.23 -16.17 25.54
C VAL A 13 13.97 -16.37 24.23
N LEU A 14 14.72 -17.48 24.13
CA LEU A 14 15.20 -17.99 22.85
C LEU A 14 14.00 -18.58 22.10
N VAL A 15 13.44 -17.82 21.17
CA VAL A 15 12.60 -18.40 20.11
C VAL A 15 13.55 -19.00 19.08
N ALA A 16 13.75 -20.31 19.16
CA ALA A 16 14.45 -21.06 18.13
C ALA A 16 13.56 -21.13 16.87
N PHE A 17 13.80 -20.26 15.89
CA PHE A 17 13.21 -20.39 14.56
C PHE A 17 14.01 -21.42 13.76
N ALA A 18 13.62 -22.68 13.91
CA ALA A 18 13.98 -23.70 12.94
C ALA A 18 13.19 -23.41 11.64
N GLY A 19 13.90 -23.27 10.53
CA GLY A 19 13.32 -23.09 9.20
C GLY A 19 12.35 -24.23 8.89
N ALA A 20 11.06 -23.92 8.94
CA ALA A 20 10.01 -24.78 8.42
C ALA A 20 9.72 -24.32 6.98
N ALA A 21 10.29 -25.05 6.02
CA ALA A 21 9.79 -25.01 4.67
C ALA A 21 8.35 -25.53 4.65
N ASP A 22 7.42 -24.65 4.27
CA ASP A 22 6.16 -24.92 3.57
C ASP A 22 5.30 -26.11 4.04
N ALA A 23 4.82 -26.01 5.28
CA ALA A 23 3.45 -26.40 5.57
C ALA A 23 2.63 -25.12 5.79
N THR A 24 2.62 -24.22 4.80
CA THR A 24 1.63 -23.14 4.78
C THR A 24 0.27 -23.83 4.69
N ALA A 25 -0.46 -23.85 5.80
CA ALA A 25 -1.89 -23.97 5.74
C ALA A 25 -2.33 -22.94 4.69
N THR A 26 -2.87 -23.44 3.57
CA THR A 26 -3.34 -22.63 2.43
C THR A 26 -4.55 -21.86 2.88
N CYS A 27 -4.36 -20.91 3.79
CA CYS A 27 -5.42 -20.00 4.11
C CYS A 27 -5.64 -19.13 2.88
N ASP A 28 -6.90 -19.09 2.46
CA ASP A 28 -7.36 -18.19 1.42
C ASP A 28 -7.31 -16.77 2.00
N PHE A 29 -6.19 -16.09 1.79
CA PHE A 29 -5.94 -14.78 2.35
C PHE A 29 -6.96 -13.75 1.82
N THR A 30 -7.38 -13.91 0.56
CA THR A 30 -8.45 -13.10 -0.05
C THR A 30 -9.77 -13.28 0.69
N ALA A 31 -10.19 -14.52 0.95
CA ALA A 31 -11.38 -14.80 1.74
C ALA A 31 -11.27 -14.25 3.17
N ALA A 32 -10.09 -14.35 3.79
CA ALA A 32 -9.82 -13.79 5.12
C ALA A 32 -9.96 -12.26 5.13
N VAL A 33 -9.36 -11.55 4.16
CA VAL A 33 -9.49 -10.09 4.03
C VAL A 33 -10.95 -9.68 3.86
N GLY A 34 -11.71 -10.33 2.96
CA GLY A 34 -13.13 -10.03 2.74
C GLY A 34 -13.99 -10.25 4.00
N LYS A 35 -13.74 -11.35 4.73
CA LYS A 35 -14.42 -11.62 6.00
C LYS A 35 -14.05 -10.60 7.08
N CYS A 36 -12.80 -10.16 7.11
CA CYS A 36 -12.35 -9.19 8.10
C CYS A 36 -12.85 -7.78 7.83
N ALA A 37 -12.86 -7.36 6.56
CA ALA A 37 -13.45 -6.09 6.13
C ALA A 37 -14.95 -6.01 6.47
N SER A 38 -15.70 -7.11 6.28
CA SER A 38 -17.14 -7.17 6.59
C SER A 38 -17.47 -7.35 8.08
N SER A 39 -16.49 -7.72 8.92
CA SER A 39 -16.72 -8.03 10.35
C SER A 39 -17.04 -6.81 11.24
N GLY A 40 -17.08 -5.59 10.69
CA GLY A 40 -17.29 -4.36 11.46
C GLY A 40 -16.14 -4.01 12.40
N ARG A 41 -15.01 -4.74 12.35
CA ARG A 41 -13.79 -4.43 13.11
C ARG A 41 -13.05 -3.29 12.44
N GLN A 42 -13.57 -2.09 12.63
CA GLN A 42 -13.05 -0.88 12.02
C GLN A 42 -11.80 -0.35 12.73
N THR A 43 -10.85 -1.14 13.22
CA THR A 43 -9.57 -0.58 13.68
C THR A 43 -8.42 -1.34 13.05
N ARG A 44 -7.27 -0.68 12.89
CA ARG A 44 -6.08 -1.30 12.29
C ARG A 44 -5.71 -2.61 13.01
N CYS A 45 -5.69 -2.56 14.34
CA CYS A 45 -5.47 -3.74 15.16
C CYS A 45 -6.61 -4.77 15.02
N GLY A 46 -7.86 -4.32 14.91
CA GLY A 46 -9.02 -5.19 14.66
C GLY A 46 -8.92 -5.98 13.35
N GLN A 47 -8.51 -5.32 12.26
CA GLN A 47 -8.28 -5.93 10.95
C GLN A 47 -7.15 -6.96 11.02
N TRP A 48 -5.96 -6.57 11.49
CA TRP A 48 -4.83 -7.48 11.54
C TRP A 48 -5.04 -8.65 12.52
N ARG A 49 -5.73 -8.44 13.66
CA ARG A 49 -6.15 -9.56 14.55
C ARG A 49 -7.16 -10.48 13.88
N CYS A 50 -8.06 -9.92 13.07
CA CYS A 50 -8.98 -10.74 12.30
C CYS A 50 -8.22 -11.56 11.26
N LEU A 51 -7.31 -10.96 10.51
CA LEU A 51 -6.47 -11.65 9.53
C LEU A 51 -5.62 -12.75 10.18
N ALA A 52 -4.98 -12.47 11.32
CA ALA A 52 -4.24 -13.48 12.07
C ALA A 52 -5.12 -14.62 12.58
N LYS A 53 -6.43 -14.38 12.80
CA LYS A 53 -7.38 -15.41 13.20
C LYS A 53 -7.87 -16.24 12.01
N GLU A 54 -8.22 -15.59 10.91
CA GLU A 54 -8.82 -16.23 9.72
C GLU A 54 -7.77 -16.87 8.81
N CYS A 55 -6.54 -16.34 8.81
CA CYS A 55 -5.41 -16.83 8.01
C CYS A 55 -4.12 -16.71 8.85
N PRO A 56 -3.87 -17.65 9.80
CA PRO A 56 -2.76 -17.58 10.76
C PRO A 56 -1.42 -17.94 10.11
N THR A 57 -0.93 -17.07 9.24
CA THR A 57 0.43 -17.15 8.70
C THR A 57 1.41 -16.43 9.61
N GLU A 58 2.70 -16.70 9.46
CA GLU A 58 3.74 -15.93 10.16
C GLU A 58 3.60 -14.43 9.92
N ILE A 59 3.31 -14.03 8.68
CA ILE A 59 3.13 -12.63 8.27
C ILE A 59 1.95 -12.00 9.02
N THR A 60 0.77 -12.60 8.95
CA THR A 60 -0.44 -12.02 9.56
C THR A 60 -0.36 -12.00 11.09
N MET A 61 0.20 -13.04 11.71
CA MET A 61 0.42 -13.08 13.15
C MET A 61 1.44 -12.03 13.61
N SER A 62 2.57 -11.93 12.93
CA SER A 62 3.62 -10.94 13.23
C SER A 62 3.07 -9.51 13.10
N LYS A 63 2.37 -9.21 12.00
CA LYS A 63 1.74 -7.91 11.78
C LYS A 63 0.64 -7.62 12.80
N ALA A 64 -0.17 -8.61 13.17
CA ALA A 64 -1.15 -8.41 14.23
C ALA A 64 -0.49 -8.07 15.57
N ILE A 65 0.62 -8.71 15.93
CA ILE A 65 1.38 -8.37 17.14
C ILE A 65 1.94 -6.95 17.04
N GLU A 66 2.60 -6.60 15.94
CA GLU A 66 3.19 -5.28 15.68
C GLU A 66 2.13 -4.16 15.78
N VAL A 67 1.06 -4.27 14.98
CA VAL A 67 -0.03 -3.28 14.93
C VAL A 67 -0.71 -3.16 16.28
N CYS A 68 -0.96 -4.29 16.95
CA CYS A 68 -1.61 -4.31 18.25
C CYS A 68 -0.67 -4.07 19.43
N ALA A 69 0.61 -3.75 19.20
CA ALA A 69 1.53 -3.28 20.22
C ALA A 69 1.55 -1.73 20.30
N SER A 70 1.26 -1.02 19.21
CA SER A 70 1.32 0.46 19.11
C SER A 70 0.10 1.23 19.68
N PRO A 71 0.27 2.35 20.41
CA PRO A 71 -0.84 3.12 20.99
C PRO A 71 -1.89 3.66 19.99
N ALA A 72 -1.60 3.72 18.68
CA ALA A 72 -2.56 4.05 17.61
C ALA A 72 -3.62 2.96 17.32
N LYS A 73 -3.65 1.88 18.13
CA LYS A 73 -4.49 0.67 18.05
C LYS A 73 -6.00 0.85 17.79
N ASN A 74 -6.57 1.99 18.19
CA ASN A 74 -8.02 2.20 18.24
C ASN A 74 -8.53 3.22 17.21
N GLU A 75 -7.68 3.71 16.31
CA GLU A 75 -8.14 4.62 15.26
C GLU A 75 -9.10 3.88 14.30
N PRO A 76 -10.28 4.47 14.00
CA PRO A 76 -11.21 3.88 13.06
C PRO A 76 -10.60 3.72 11.66
N LEU A 77 -10.63 2.50 11.09
CA LEU A 77 -10.37 2.21 9.67
C LEU A 77 -11.37 2.93 8.77
N TYR A 78 -12.60 3.11 9.24
CA TYR A 78 -13.67 3.81 8.53
C TYR A 78 -14.29 4.81 9.50
N PRO A 79 -13.71 6.00 9.63
CA PRO A 79 -14.43 7.09 10.26
C PRO A 79 -15.72 7.34 9.46
N ASN A 80 -16.75 7.86 10.13
CA ASN A 80 -18.05 8.18 9.53
C ASN A 80 -17.98 9.25 8.40
N ASP A 81 -16.78 9.72 8.06
CA ASP A 81 -16.44 10.70 7.03
C ASP A 81 -16.79 10.23 5.61
N VAL A 82 -17.13 8.95 5.41
CA VAL A 82 -17.68 8.41 4.13
C VAL A 82 -18.93 9.18 3.69
N ALA A 83 -19.59 9.92 4.60
CA ALA A 83 -20.76 10.74 4.29
C ALA A 83 -20.45 12.13 3.70
N ALA A 84 -19.20 12.57 3.60
CA ALA A 84 -18.84 13.85 2.98
C ALA A 84 -18.52 13.70 1.47
N GLU A 85 -19.30 12.90 0.75
CA GLU A 85 -19.37 12.91 -0.72
C GLU A 85 -19.94 14.28 -1.16
N GLY A 86 -19.08 15.28 -1.38
CA GLY A 86 -19.55 16.57 -1.90
C GLY A 86 -18.57 17.73 -1.90
N ASN A 87 -17.39 17.61 -1.28
CA ASN A 87 -16.43 18.71 -1.21
C ASN A 87 -14.99 18.24 -1.48
N ALA A 88 -14.78 17.53 -2.60
CA ALA A 88 -13.47 17.61 -3.25
C ALA A 88 -13.25 19.10 -3.55
N ARG A 89 -12.56 19.80 -2.63
CA ARG A 89 -12.19 21.20 -2.84
C ARG A 89 -11.48 21.25 -4.17
N LYS A 90 -11.83 22.24 -5.00
CA LYS A 90 -11.16 22.50 -6.27
C LYS A 90 -9.67 22.36 -6.06
N TYR A 91 -9.07 21.39 -6.74
CA TYR A 91 -7.63 21.25 -6.85
C TYR A 91 -7.12 22.61 -7.34
N ASN A 92 -6.39 23.35 -6.52
CA ASN A 92 -5.67 24.51 -7.02
C ASN A 92 -4.53 23.94 -7.87
N SER A 93 -4.72 24.03 -9.18
CA SER A 93 -3.80 23.62 -10.24
C SER A 93 -2.51 24.45 -10.30
N ASP A 94 -2.06 24.99 -9.16
CA ASP A 94 -0.87 25.83 -9.05
C ASP A 94 0.39 25.00 -8.71
N GLY A 95 0.23 23.67 -8.59
CA GLY A 95 1.34 22.70 -8.60
C GLY A 95 1.94 22.65 -10.00
N ASP A 96 2.93 23.50 -10.23
CA ASP A 96 3.70 23.61 -11.45
C ASP A 96 4.33 22.25 -11.84
N ASP A 97 3.80 21.61 -12.88
CA ASP A 97 4.32 20.38 -13.52
C ASP A 97 5.74 20.58 -14.13
N THR A 98 6.42 21.70 -13.87
CA THR A 98 7.78 21.98 -14.36
C THR A 98 8.87 21.08 -13.77
N TYR A 99 8.53 20.17 -12.85
CA TYR A 99 9.45 19.12 -12.38
C TYR A 99 9.47 17.86 -13.25
N ALA A 100 8.97 17.93 -14.48
CA ALA A 100 9.42 17.03 -15.54
C ALA A 100 10.95 17.16 -15.69
N ARG A 101 11.71 16.28 -15.03
CA ARG A 101 13.15 16.13 -15.33
C ARG A 101 13.28 15.97 -16.85
N PRO A 102 14.23 16.65 -17.50
CA PRO A 102 14.49 16.38 -18.90
C PRO A 102 14.77 14.88 -19.03
N ALA A 103 14.02 14.23 -19.91
CA ALA A 103 14.09 12.80 -20.19
C ALA A 103 15.56 12.36 -20.18
N SER A 104 15.95 11.58 -19.17
CA SER A 104 17.25 10.94 -19.21
C SER A 104 17.26 10.07 -20.46
N SER A 105 18.32 10.23 -21.25
CA SER A 105 18.60 9.61 -22.55
C SER A 105 17.71 8.41 -22.90
N SER A 106 17.00 8.54 -24.02
CA SER A 106 16.15 7.52 -24.64
C SER A 106 16.89 6.19 -24.85
N VAL A 107 16.88 5.35 -23.82
CA VAL A 107 16.95 3.91 -24.00
C VAL A 107 15.58 3.51 -24.50
N SER A 108 15.47 3.17 -25.79
CA SER A 108 14.33 2.42 -26.31
C SER A 108 14.34 1.02 -25.70
N ILE A 109 13.99 0.93 -24.43
CA ILE A 109 13.49 -0.30 -23.86
C ILE A 109 12.17 -0.53 -24.60
N LYS A 110 12.09 -1.61 -25.38
CA LYS A 110 10.80 -2.14 -25.81
C LYS A 110 10.00 -2.34 -24.53
N LYS A 111 9.09 -1.39 -24.22
CA LYS A 111 8.17 -1.37 -23.09
C LYS A 111 7.29 -2.59 -23.21
N THR A 112 7.82 -3.72 -22.76
CA THR A 112 7.11 -4.98 -22.77
C THR A 112 6.22 -4.90 -21.54
N PRO A 113 4.88 -4.99 -21.71
CA PRO A 113 4.01 -5.08 -20.56
C PRO A 113 4.49 -6.25 -19.72
N LEU A 114 4.72 -6.04 -18.43
CA LEU A 114 4.86 -7.15 -17.49
C LEU A 114 3.47 -7.77 -17.35
N LEU A 115 3.11 -8.53 -18.37
CA LEU A 115 1.92 -9.35 -18.46
C LEU A 115 2.29 -10.66 -17.74
N GLY A 116 2.07 -10.66 -16.43
CA GLY A 116 2.45 -11.73 -15.52
C GLY A 116 2.60 -11.22 -14.09
N THR A 117 2.11 -11.98 -13.12
CA THR A 117 2.23 -11.65 -11.70
C THR A 117 3.71 -11.62 -11.28
N PRO A 118 4.29 -10.46 -10.90
CA PRO A 118 5.69 -10.40 -10.48
C PRO A 118 5.90 -11.26 -9.23
N ARG A 119 7.09 -11.85 -9.14
CA ARG A 119 7.51 -12.51 -7.90
C ARG A 119 7.53 -11.49 -6.77
N VAL A 120 6.93 -11.82 -5.63
CA VAL A 120 6.95 -10.95 -4.45
C VAL A 120 8.36 -11.00 -3.86
N GLU A 121 9.00 -9.83 -3.81
CA GLU A 121 10.35 -9.62 -3.30
C GLU A 121 10.32 -8.40 -2.38
N SER A 122 10.15 -8.65 -1.08
CA SER A 122 9.87 -7.61 -0.09
C SER A 122 10.78 -7.72 1.12
N SER A 123 11.51 -6.64 1.39
CA SER A 123 12.20 -6.44 2.67
C SER A 123 11.21 -6.22 3.81
N CYS A 124 10.08 -5.55 3.54
CA CYS A 124 9.02 -5.27 4.52
C CYS A 124 8.33 -6.51 5.08
N LEU A 125 8.22 -7.56 4.27
CA LEU A 125 7.62 -8.84 4.64
C LEU A 125 8.67 -9.93 4.87
N ASN A 126 9.96 -9.64 4.63
CA ASN A 126 11.04 -10.63 4.62
C ASN A 126 10.68 -11.88 3.79
N VAL A 127 10.09 -11.67 2.60
CA VAL A 127 9.57 -12.74 1.75
C VAL A 127 10.12 -12.63 0.34
N SER A 128 10.35 -13.79 -0.26
CA SER A 128 10.84 -13.95 -1.62
C SER A 128 10.14 -15.17 -2.23
N ALA A 129 8.97 -14.97 -2.84
CA ALA A 129 8.08 -16.08 -3.23
C ALA A 129 7.15 -15.74 -4.39
N ASN A 130 6.71 -16.78 -5.11
CA ASN A 130 5.66 -16.66 -6.12
C ASN A 130 4.31 -16.71 -5.42
N TRP A 131 3.63 -15.58 -5.32
CA TRP A 131 2.28 -15.52 -4.79
C TRP A 131 1.28 -15.55 -5.93
N ASN A 132 0.09 -16.10 -5.67
CA ASN A 132 -1.01 -15.90 -6.59
C ASN A 132 -1.42 -14.41 -6.59
N VAL A 133 -1.97 -13.93 -7.70
CA VAL A 133 -2.34 -12.53 -7.84
C VAL A 133 -3.38 -12.07 -6.82
N GLU A 134 -4.31 -12.95 -6.44
CA GLU A 134 -5.37 -12.60 -5.49
C GLU A 134 -4.81 -12.31 -4.07
N ASN A 135 -3.78 -13.02 -3.64
CA ASN A 135 -3.08 -12.75 -2.38
C ASN A 135 -2.35 -11.40 -2.43
N ILE A 136 -1.74 -11.07 -3.57
CA ILE A 136 -1.08 -9.77 -3.78
C ILE A 136 -2.12 -8.64 -3.71
N ARG A 137 -3.26 -8.80 -4.41
CA ARG A 137 -4.37 -7.84 -4.37
C ARG A 137 -4.90 -7.66 -2.95
N ALA A 138 -5.09 -8.75 -2.20
CA ALA A 138 -5.54 -8.71 -0.81
C ALA A 138 -4.54 -7.98 0.12
N MET A 139 -3.23 -8.08 -0.14
CA MET A 139 -2.22 -7.29 0.57
C MET A 139 -2.26 -5.82 0.18
N LEU A 140 -2.39 -5.50 -1.11
CA LEU A 140 -2.53 -4.11 -1.57
C LEU A 140 -3.77 -3.45 -0.96
N TYR A 141 -4.89 -4.17 -0.85
CA TYR A 141 -6.05 -3.72 -0.09
C TYR A 141 -5.68 -3.38 1.35
N SER A 142 -5.04 -4.32 2.06
CA SER A 142 -4.67 -4.14 3.47
C SER A 142 -3.73 -2.94 3.67
N PHE A 143 -2.72 -2.78 2.81
CA PHE A 143 -1.82 -1.62 2.84
C PHE A 143 -2.53 -0.31 2.50
N SER A 144 -3.44 -0.31 1.52
CA SER A 144 -4.24 0.87 1.19
C SER A 144 -5.10 1.32 2.38
N MET A 145 -5.68 0.35 3.10
CA MET A 145 -6.45 0.63 4.30
C MET A 145 -5.57 1.07 5.48
N ASP A 146 -4.32 0.62 5.55
CA ASP A 146 -3.34 1.11 6.51
C ASP A 146 -3.01 2.60 6.28
N VAL A 147 -2.83 3.02 5.02
CA VAL A 147 -2.67 4.44 4.62
C VAL A 147 -3.89 5.24 5.03
N TYR A 148 -5.09 4.81 4.62
CA TYR A 148 -6.32 5.53 4.96
C TYR A 148 -6.54 5.61 6.47
N ALA A 149 -6.23 4.57 7.23
CA ALA A 149 -6.35 4.60 8.68
C ALA A 149 -5.34 5.55 9.34
N GLY A 150 -4.12 5.66 8.78
CA GLY A 150 -3.07 6.57 9.24
C GLY A 150 -3.17 8.01 8.73
N ARG A 151 -4.20 8.35 7.95
CA ARG A 151 -4.34 9.61 7.17
C ARG A 151 -4.18 10.93 7.93
N TYR A 152 -4.29 10.95 9.27
CA TYR A 152 -4.07 12.17 10.05
C TYR A 152 -2.60 12.38 10.45
N HIS A 153 -1.76 11.37 10.26
CA HIS A 153 -0.32 11.40 10.54
C HIS A 153 0.50 11.51 9.25
N GLU A 154 -0.18 11.50 8.11
CA GLU A 154 0.38 11.70 6.78
C GLU A 154 0.06 13.12 6.30
N THR A 155 0.96 13.69 5.50
CA THR A 155 0.85 15.05 4.96
C THR A 155 1.17 15.03 3.47
N TYR A 156 0.27 15.58 2.67
CA TYR A 156 0.44 15.73 1.23
C TYR A 156 1.67 16.59 0.94
N SER A 157 2.60 16.07 0.14
CA SER A 157 3.79 16.79 -0.26
C SER A 157 4.28 16.35 -1.63
N GLU A 158 4.48 17.31 -2.53
CA GLU A 158 5.11 17.11 -3.85
C GLU A 158 6.64 17.33 -3.79
N ASN A 159 7.18 17.66 -2.61
CA ASN A 159 8.61 17.86 -2.43
C ASN A 159 9.35 16.54 -2.72
N MET A 160 10.29 16.57 -3.68
CA MET A 160 11.01 15.39 -4.17
C MET A 160 11.77 14.61 -3.10
N THR A 161 12.13 15.22 -1.98
CA THR A 161 12.77 14.49 -0.87
C THR A 161 11.72 13.91 0.07
N LEU A 162 10.70 14.69 0.41
CA LEU A 162 9.71 14.30 1.41
C LEU A 162 8.75 13.23 0.88
N ARG A 163 8.28 13.34 -0.37
CA ARG A 163 7.26 12.42 -0.90
C ARG A 163 7.71 10.96 -0.99
N TRP A 164 9.02 10.73 -1.04
CA TRP A 164 9.64 9.42 -1.17
C TRP A 164 10.14 8.83 0.16
N VAL A 165 9.90 9.48 1.31
CA VAL A 165 10.40 9.03 2.62
C VAL A 165 9.94 7.61 2.97
N GLY A 166 8.76 7.19 2.51
CA GLY A 166 8.28 5.82 2.74
C GLY A 166 9.22 4.76 2.18
N ILE A 167 9.81 5.03 1.01
CA ILE A 167 10.74 4.12 0.34
C ILE A 167 12.17 4.36 0.81
N HIS A 168 12.63 5.62 0.86
CA HIS A 168 14.00 5.95 1.27
C HIS A 168 14.31 5.49 2.71
N ASP A 169 13.39 5.75 3.64
CA ASP A 169 13.56 5.41 5.05
C ASP A 169 13.08 3.99 5.38
N HIS A 170 12.72 3.21 4.36
CA HIS A 170 12.24 1.84 4.46
C HIS A 170 11.06 1.67 5.43
N ILE A 171 10.11 2.60 5.38
CA ILE A 171 8.92 2.57 6.22
C ILE A 171 7.97 1.53 5.66
N CYS A 172 7.80 0.44 6.40
CA CYS A 172 6.95 -0.68 6.00
C CYS A 172 5.58 -0.60 6.66
N ALA A 173 4.53 -0.94 5.91
CA ALA A 173 3.20 -1.17 6.46
C ALA A 173 3.28 -2.15 7.64
N PRO A 174 2.56 -1.90 8.75
CA PRO A 174 1.51 -0.89 8.94
C PRO A 174 2.01 0.55 9.14
N ASN A 175 3.30 0.81 9.34
CA ASN A 175 3.73 2.19 9.49
C ASN A 175 3.59 2.89 8.13
N VAL A 176 2.94 4.04 8.09
CA VAL A 176 2.71 4.81 6.86
C VAL A 176 3.71 5.96 6.82
N PRO A 177 4.15 6.40 5.64
CA PRO A 177 5.05 7.53 5.55
C PRO A 177 4.39 8.80 6.09
N ARG A 178 5.19 9.70 6.68
CA ARG A 178 4.71 11.01 7.13
C ARG A 178 4.37 11.94 5.97
N TYR A 179 5.03 11.75 4.83
CA TYR A 179 4.85 12.57 3.65
C TYR A 179 4.72 11.68 2.42
N SER A 180 3.74 11.97 1.58
CA SER A 180 3.62 11.42 0.24
C SER A 180 2.66 12.30 -0.57
N ASP A 181 2.47 11.96 -1.84
CA ASP A 181 1.45 12.52 -2.73
C ASP A 181 0.81 11.38 -3.53
N CYS A 182 -0.09 11.71 -4.45
CA CYS A 182 -0.90 10.72 -5.16
C CYS A 182 -0.08 9.55 -5.76
N SER A 183 0.99 9.87 -6.49
CA SER A 183 1.80 8.88 -7.20
C SER A 183 2.84 8.20 -6.30
N SER A 184 3.39 8.90 -5.30
CA SER A 184 4.31 8.27 -4.34
C SER A 184 3.58 7.37 -3.35
N THR A 185 2.34 7.69 -2.94
CA THR A 185 1.51 6.78 -2.13
C THR A 185 1.29 5.45 -2.83
N VAL A 186 0.81 5.46 -4.07
CA VAL A 186 0.52 4.21 -4.80
C VAL A 186 1.81 3.44 -5.13
N THR A 187 2.92 4.14 -5.37
CA THR A 187 4.23 3.49 -5.56
C THR A 187 4.71 2.83 -4.27
N TRP A 188 4.57 3.50 -3.11
CA TRP A 188 4.92 2.95 -1.80
C TRP A 188 4.12 1.68 -1.47
N LEU A 189 2.82 1.64 -1.79
CA LEU A 189 1.97 0.46 -1.58
C LEU A 189 2.51 -0.78 -2.30
N TYR A 190 2.92 -0.63 -3.55
CA TYR A 190 3.53 -1.71 -4.33
C TYR A 190 4.95 -2.02 -3.87
N TRP A 191 5.74 -1.00 -3.51
CA TRP A 191 7.11 -1.18 -2.99
C TRP A 191 7.13 -2.07 -1.73
N ASN A 192 6.10 -2.01 -0.88
CA ASN A 192 5.98 -2.93 0.26
C ASN A 192 5.94 -4.41 -0.14
N LEU A 193 5.56 -4.76 -1.38
CA LEU A 193 5.53 -6.14 -1.89
C LEU A 193 6.70 -6.46 -2.82
N PHE A 194 7.21 -5.47 -3.56
CA PHE A 194 8.12 -5.69 -4.68
C PHE A 194 9.43 -4.90 -4.59
N GLY A 195 9.65 -4.15 -3.51
CA GLY A 195 10.74 -3.18 -3.39
C GLY A 195 12.16 -3.73 -3.47
N ASN A 196 12.36 -5.05 -3.30
CA ASN A 196 13.65 -5.71 -3.55
C ASN A 196 13.78 -6.23 -5.00
N GLY A 197 12.70 -6.26 -5.76
CA GLY A 197 12.65 -6.69 -7.15
C GLY A 197 12.70 -5.54 -8.15
N VAL A 198 12.42 -5.83 -9.42
CA VAL A 198 12.40 -4.84 -10.50
C VAL A 198 11.25 -3.86 -10.32
N ASP A 199 11.54 -2.56 -10.44
CA ASP A 199 10.53 -1.51 -10.51
C ASP A 199 9.82 -1.56 -11.85
N PHE A 200 8.64 -2.15 -11.86
CA PHE A 200 7.77 -2.26 -13.03
C PHE A 200 6.73 -1.15 -13.12
N MET A 201 6.62 -0.29 -12.10
CA MET A 201 5.62 0.76 -12.04
C MET A 201 6.13 2.03 -12.68
N ASN A 202 7.36 2.42 -12.34
CA ASN A 202 7.98 3.66 -12.81
C ASN A 202 9.18 3.37 -13.71
N GLY A 203 9.86 2.23 -13.53
CA GLY A 203 11.13 1.94 -14.22
C GLY A 203 12.30 2.76 -13.66
N GLU A 204 12.16 3.26 -12.43
CA GLU A 204 13.07 4.24 -11.80
C GLU A 204 13.70 3.65 -10.52
N ASN A 205 13.85 2.32 -10.47
CA ASN A 205 14.39 1.56 -9.33
C ASN A 205 13.70 1.88 -7.99
N TRP A 206 12.38 2.10 -8.01
CA TRP A 206 11.55 2.46 -6.86
C TRP A 206 11.90 3.79 -6.17
N GLY A 207 12.95 4.50 -6.60
CA GLY A 207 13.43 5.72 -5.95
C GLY A 207 12.88 7.02 -6.55
N ALA A 208 12.11 6.93 -7.64
CA ALA A 208 11.46 8.08 -8.27
C ALA A 208 10.23 7.65 -9.09
N GLY A 209 9.60 8.64 -9.73
CA GLY A 209 8.39 8.47 -10.53
C GLY A 209 7.41 9.62 -10.34
N TYR A 210 6.36 9.63 -11.13
CA TYR A 210 5.21 10.51 -10.99
C TYR A 210 4.02 9.91 -11.76
N THR A 211 2.88 10.59 -11.75
CA THR A 211 1.66 10.11 -12.40
C THR A 211 1.85 9.81 -13.89
N GLY A 212 2.75 10.52 -14.58
CA GLY A 212 3.10 10.26 -15.98
C GLY A 212 3.89 8.97 -16.20
N THR A 213 4.90 8.66 -15.37
CA THR A 213 5.64 7.39 -15.49
C THR A 213 4.71 6.21 -15.20
N LEU A 214 3.83 6.33 -14.21
CA LEU A 214 2.82 5.31 -13.93
C LEU A 214 1.92 5.07 -15.15
N LYS A 215 1.37 6.13 -15.75
CA LYS A 215 0.54 6.02 -16.96
C LYS A 215 1.22 5.22 -18.09
N GLU A 216 2.52 5.37 -18.24
CA GLU A 216 3.31 4.70 -19.28
C GLU A 216 3.53 3.20 -19.04
N HIS A 217 3.22 2.69 -17.86
CA HIS A 217 3.38 1.28 -17.47
C HIS A 217 2.02 0.59 -17.20
N GLY A 218 2.06 -0.73 -17.00
CA GLY A 218 0.86 -1.56 -16.90
C GLY A 218 0.12 -1.79 -18.23
N VAL A 219 -1.11 -2.30 -18.15
CA VAL A 219 -2.04 -2.48 -19.27
C VAL A 219 -3.32 -1.69 -19.02
N ASP A 220 -4.10 -1.42 -20.07
CA ASP A 220 -5.39 -0.75 -19.94
C ASP A 220 -6.36 -1.63 -19.12
N ALA A 221 -6.95 -1.07 -18.07
CA ALA A 221 -7.95 -1.73 -17.24
C ALA A 221 -9.38 -1.31 -17.60
N GLY A 222 -9.54 -0.39 -18.55
CA GLY A 222 -10.82 0.25 -18.85
C GLY A 222 -11.27 1.21 -17.74
N THR A 223 -12.51 1.66 -17.84
CA THR A 223 -13.15 2.56 -16.87
C THR A 223 -14.44 1.99 -16.29
N ASN A 224 -14.87 0.81 -16.74
CA ASN A 224 -16.03 0.11 -16.21
C ASN A 224 -15.63 -0.56 -14.88
N PRO A 225 -16.26 -0.20 -13.75
CA PRO A 225 -15.85 -0.72 -12.45
C PRO A 225 -16.07 -2.23 -12.29
N ALA A 226 -16.94 -2.84 -13.10
CA ALA A 226 -17.10 -4.29 -13.13
C ALA A 226 -15.84 -5.02 -13.64
N ASP A 227 -15.00 -4.34 -14.42
CA ASP A 227 -13.76 -4.88 -14.98
C ASP A 227 -12.54 -4.53 -14.12
N LEU A 228 -12.67 -3.58 -13.18
CA LEU A 228 -11.60 -3.15 -12.28
C LEU A 228 -11.36 -4.18 -11.16
N LYS A 229 -10.09 -4.32 -10.80
CA LYS A 229 -9.61 -5.22 -9.76
C LYS A 229 -8.82 -4.43 -8.73
N VAL A 230 -8.84 -4.90 -7.48
CA VAL A 230 -8.02 -4.32 -6.41
C VAL A 230 -6.57 -4.19 -6.88
N GLY A 231 -5.96 -3.04 -6.66
CA GLY A 231 -4.61 -2.73 -7.11
C GLY A 231 -4.53 -1.99 -8.44
N ASP A 232 -5.58 -1.99 -9.26
CA ASP A 232 -5.63 -1.15 -10.46
C ASP A 232 -5.50 0.33 -10.06
N LEU A 233 -4.77 1.11 -10.85
CA LEU A 233 -4.58 2.54 -10.62
C LEU A 233 -5.51 3.33 -11.52
N CYS A 234 -6.36 4.18 -10.95
CA CYS A 234 -7.27 5.03 -11.68
C CYS A 234 -6.76 6.46 -11.72
N PHE A 235 -6.73 7.03 -12.92
CA PHE A 235 -6.13 8.32 -13.25
C PHE A 235 -7.22 9.35 -13.52
N TYR A 236 -7.04 10.55 -12.96
CA TYR A 236 -8.07 11.59 -12.96
C TYR A 236 -7.61 12.88 -13.62
N TYR A 237 -8.60 13.62 -14.11
CA TYR A 237 -8.50 14.89 -14.83
C TYR A 237 -7.90 14.79 -16.24
N HIS A 238 -8.15 15.80 -17.07
CA HIS A 238 -7.58 15.92 -18.41
C HIS A 238 -7.04 17.36 -18.63
N PRO A 239 -5.72 17.58 -18.83
CA PRO A 239 -4.67 16.57 -18.76
C PRO A 239 -4.63 15.86 -17.39
N MET A 240 -4.08 14.65 -17.37
CA MET A 240 -4.05 13.80 -16.18
C MET A 240 -3.04 14.35 -15.17
N HIS A 241 -3.47 14.56 -13.92
CA HIS A 241 -2.63 15.07 -12.83
C HIS A 241 -2.72 14.26 -11.53
N HIS A 242 -3.66 13.32 -11.43
CA HIS A 242 -3.92 12.61 -10.19
C HIS A 242 -4.12 11.11 -10.39
N VAL A 243 -3.73 10.31 -9.40
CA VAL A 243 -3.91 8.85 -9.38
C VAL A 243 -4.39 8.36 -8.02
N ALA A 244 -5.25 7.35 -8.02
CA ALA A 244 -5.70 6.64 -6.83
C ALA A 244 -5.68 5.13 -7.08
N ILE A 245 -5.56 4.33 -6.02
CA ILE A 245 -5.60 2.86 -6.11
C ILE A 245 -7.03 2.37 -5.89
N TYR A 246 -7.54 1.53 -6.80
CA TYR A 246 -8.82 0.86 -6.66
C TYR A 246 -8.72 -0.24 -5.60
N VAL A 247 -9.69 -0.27 -4.69
CA VAL A 247 -9.70 -1.16 -3.53
C VAL A 247 -10.96 -2.03 -3.47
N GLY A 248 -11.67 -2.16 -4.59
CA GLY A 248 -12.92 -2.93 -4.67
C GLY A 248 -14.15 -2.10 -4.33
N ASP A 249 -15.32 -2.71 -4.48
CA ASP A 249 -16.62 -2.13 -4.10
C ASP A 249 -16.89 -0.71 -4.65
N ASN A 250 -16.43 -0.43 -5.88
CA ASN A 250 -16.52 0.91 -6.49
C ASN A 250 -15.80 2.00 -5.67
N LYS A 251 -14.76 1.66 -4.91
CA LYS A 251 -14.01 2.58 -4.06
C LYS A 251 -12.52 2.63 -4.40
N VAL A 252 -11.91 3.77 -4.08
CA VAL A 252 -10.46 4.02 -4.21
C VAL A 252 -9.91 4.60 -2.90
N VAL A 253 -8.63 4.34 -2.64
CA VAL A 253 -7.83 5.11 -1.67
C VAL A 253 -7.00 6.14 -2.45
N SER A 254 -7.12 7.40 -2.06
CA SER A 254 -6.60 8.55 -2.80
C SER A 254 -5.87 9.51 -1.88
N HIS A 255 -4.63 9.85 -2.20
CA HIS A 255 -3.88 10.89 -1.49
C HIS A 255 -3.57 12.06 -2.43
N GLY A 256 -4.63 12.67 -2.97
CA GLY A 256 -4.51 13.89 -3.79
C GLY A 256 -4.44 15.18 -2.98
N MET A 257 -4.77 15.10 -1.69
CA MET A 257 -4.74 16.19 -0.73
C MET A 257 -4.83 15.60 0.69
N ASP A 258 -4.61 16.44 1.70
CA ASP A 258 -4.83 16.06 3.10
C ASP A 258 -6.32 16.15 3.50
N PRO A 259 -6.80 15.18 4.29
CA PRO A 259 -6.18 13.89 4.60
C PRO A 259 -6.35 12.89 3.43
N VAL A 260 -5.62 11.77 3.45
CA VAL A 260 -5.88 10.62 2.56
C VAL A 260 -7.36 10.25 2.61
N GLY A 261 -7.96 10.08 1.44
CA GLY A 261 -9.38 9.81 1.27
C GLY A 261 -9.70 8.38 0.85
N TYR A 262 -10.92 7.97 1.20
CA TYR A 262 -11.56 6.72 0.76
C TYR A 262 -12.87 7.09 0.06
N TYR A 263 -12.87 7.06 -1.27
CA TYR A 263 -13.92 7.68 -2.09
C TYR A 263 -14.55 6.70 -3.07
N ALA A 264 -15.74 7.03 -3.58
CA ALA A 264 -16.25 6.41 -4.80
C ALA A 264 -15.20 6.51 -5.92
N TYR A 265 -14.98 5.46 -6.72
CA TYR A 265 -13.92 5.44 -7.73
C TYR A 265 -14.08 6.56 -8.78
N ASN A 266 -15.28 7.12 -8.94
CA ASN A 266 -15.61 8.22 -9.85
C ASN A 266 -15.83 9.56 -9.11
N TYR A 267 -15.21 9.76 -7.94
CA TYR A 267 -15.32 11.00 -7.15
C TYR A 267 -14.77 12.25 -7.88
N ALA A 268 -13.96 12.05 -8.92
CA ALA A 268 -13.43 13.06 -9.82
C ALA A 268 -13.55 12.58 -11.27
N PRO A 269 -13.44 13.46 -12.29
CA PRO A 269 -13.42 13.06 -13.69
C PRO A 269 -12.34 12.01 -13.96
N LEU A 270 -12.76 10.77 -14.22
CA LEU A 270 -11.89 9.64 -14.51
C LEU A 270 -11.45 9.70 -15.97
N ASP A 271 -10.14 9.64 -16.22
CA ASP A 271 -9.56 9.59 -17.57
C ASP A 271 -9.45 8.12 -18.03
N PHE A 272 -8.67 7.31 -17.30
CA PHE A 272 -8.49 5.88 -17.56
C PHE A 272 -7.98 5.17 -16.30
N CYS A 273 -7.98 3.83 -16.29
CA CYS A 273 -7.30 3.04 -15.26
C CYS A 273 -6.24 2.12 -15.89
N ARG A 274 -5.21 1.78 -15.10
CA ARG A 274 -4.09 0.90 -15.51
C ARG A 274 -3.97 -0.26 -14.54
N ARG A 275 -3.78 -1.46 -15.08
CA ARG A 275 -3.53 -2.70 -14.35
C ARG A 275 -2.07 -3.08 -14.39
N TYR A 276 -1.50 -3.41 -13.23
CA TYR A 276 -0.10 -3.82 -13.09
C TYR A 276 0.05 -5.28 -12.67
N LEU A 277 -1.07 -5.95 -12.37
CA LEU A 277 -1.12 -7.31 -11.89
C LEU A 277 -2.14 -8.08 -12.72
N ASP A 278 -1.71 -9.13 -13.42
CA ASP A 278 -2.61 -10.07 -14.09
C ASP A 278 -3.09 -11.18 -13.15
#